data_AF-A0A0K8RME0-F1
#
_entry.id   AF-A0A0K8RME0-F1
#
_cell.length_a   1.000
_cell.length_b   1.000
_cell.length_c   1.000
_cell.angle_alpha   90.00
_cell.angle_beta   90.00
_cell.angle_gamma   90.00
#
_symmetry.space_group_name_H-M   'P 1'
#
loop_
_entity.id
_entity.type
_entity.pdbx_description
1 polymer ?
#
loop_
_entity_poly.entity_id
_entity_poly.type
_entity_poly.pdbx_seq_one_letter_code
_entity_poly.pdbx_strand_id
1 'polypeptide(L)'
;MKAVTFLLSICFWLPRQVMTNNETEIDNRPDCEKHQDINKALQNVDPFSWMYHRTYQPKPEEPEYACVYANVTKLNGTGNYMFRQGWTTVDNKTVEVPLFVKTERTPEYKRQEDNAMRVTLRNGQACELYVHSKISE
;
A
#
# COMPACT_ATOMS: atom_id res chain seq x y z
N MET A 1 -29.24 -46.34 48.04
CA MET A 1 -27.92 -46.55 47.40
C MET A 1 -27.87 -45.65 46.18
N LYS A 2 -26.86 -44.77 46.10
CA LYS A 2 -26.75 -43.68 45.11
C LYS A 2 -26.10 -44.21 43.84
N ALA A 3 -26.76 -44.09 42.70
CA ALA A 3 -26.10 -44.24 41.40
C ALA A 3 -25.64 -42.85 40.94
N VAL A 4 -24.32 -42.63 40.94
CA VAL A 4 -23.70 -41.43 40.38
C VAL A 4 -23.25 -41.79 38.98
N THR A 5 -23.94 -41.28 37.98
CA THR A 5 -23.57 -41.41 36.58
C THR A 5 -22.47 -40.40 36.28
N PHE A 6 -21.24 -40.88 36.07
CA PHE A 6 -20.12 -40.06 35.59
C PHE A 6 -20.26 -39.82 34.09
N LEU A 7 -20.55 -38.59 33.68
CA LEU A 7 -20.44 -38.16 32.30
C LEU A 7 -18.97 -37.81 32.00
N LEU A 8 -18.27 -38.70 31.29
CA LEU A 8 -16.96 -38.42 30.71
C LEU A 8 -17.14 -37.41 29.57
N SER A 9 -16.96 -36.13 29.87
CA SER A 9 -16.87 -35.07 28.87
C SER A 9 -15.51 -35.18 28.17
N ILE A 10 -15.46 -35.90 27.05
CA ILE A 10 -14.27 -35.95 26.20
C ILE A 10 -14.28 -34.65 25.37
N CYS A 11 -13.70 -33.59 25.94
CA CYS A 11 -13.31 -32.43 25.16
C CYS A 11 -12.18 -32.87 24.22
N PHE A 12 -12.48 -33.15 22.95
CA PHE A 12 -11.47 -33.27 21.92
C PHE A 12 -10.89 -31.88 21.66
N TRP A 13 -9.74 -31.59 22.28
CA TRP A 13 -8.89 -30.48 21.89
C TRP A 13 -8.27 -30.87 20.54
N LEU A 14 -8.94 -30.55 19.44
CA LEU A 14 -8.30 -30.50 18.14
C LEU A 14 -7.28 -29.35 18.20
N PRO A 15 -5.96 -29.60 18.17
CA PRO A 15 -5.03 -28.51 17.93
C PRO A 15 -5.38 -27.94 16.57
N ARG A 16 -5.92 -26.72 16.55
CA ARG A 16 -6.08 -25.94 15.33
C ARG A 16 -4.68 -25.79 14.76
N GLN A 17 -4.35 -26.64 13.78
CA GLN A 17 -3.12 -26.46 13.03
C GLN A 17 -3.26 -25.11 12.35
N VAL A 18 -2.55 -24.11 12.86
CA VAL A 18 -2.30 -22.87 12.15
C VAL A 18 -1.44 -23.30 10.97
N MET A 19 -2.09 -23.60 9.86
CA MET A 19 -1.39 -23.69 8.59
C MET A 19 -0.78 -22.31 8.38
N THR A 20 0.53 -22.21 8.49
CA THR A 20 1.28 -21.10 7.92
C THR A 20 1.10 -21.24 6.42
N ASN A 21 0.01 -20.67 5.90
CA ASN A 21 -0.13 -20.45 4.47
C ASN A 21 1.14 -19.71 4.07
N ASN A 22 1.91 -20.28 3.14
CA ASN A 22 3.07 -19.65 2.55
C ASN A 22 2.52 -18.37 1.87
N GLU A 23 2.53 -17.24 2.58
CA GLU A 23 1.80 -16.04 2.19
C GLU A 23 2.34 -15.60 0.84
N THR A 24 1.61 -15.89 -0.24
CA THR A 24 1.89 -15.23 -1.50
C THR A 24 1.52 -13.77 -1.25
N GLU A 25 2.55 -12.95 -1.09
CA GLU A 25 2.46 -11.50 -0.99
C GLU A 25 1.56 -10.98 -2.11
N ILE A 26 0.67 -10.02 -1.82
CA ILE A 26 -0.30 -9.48 -2.79
C ILE A 26 0.38 -9.06 -4.08
N ASP A 27 1.62 -8.57 -4.00
CA ASP A 27 2.44 -8.25 -5.16
C ASP A 27 2.48 -9.42 -6.16
N ASN A 28 2.65 -10.66 -5.70
CA ASN A 28 2.91 -11.84 -6.53
C ASN A 28 1.68 -12.70 -6.83
N ARG A 29 0.48 -12.27 -6.42
CA ARG A 29 -0.76 -13.02 -6.65
C ARG A 29 -1.26 -12.82 -8.09
N PRO A 30 -1.45 -13.88 -8.91
CA PRO A 30 -1.85 -13.74 -10.31
C PRO A 30 -3.21 -13.05 -10.51
N ASP A 31 -4.14 -13.21 -9.58
CA ASP A 31 -5.44 -12.54 -9.59
C ASP A 31 -5.34 -11.04 -9.28
N CYS A 32 -4.26 -10.62 -8.62
CA CYS A 32 -3.96 -9.22 -8.31
C CYS A 32 -3.14 -8.52 -9.40
N GLU A 33 -2.37 -9.24 -10.22
CA GLU A 33 -1.47 -8.66 -11.24
C GLU A 33 -2.20 -7.68 -12.18
N LYS A 34 -3.41 -8.04 -12.64
CA LYS A 34 -4.24 -7.20 -13.52
C LYS A 34 -4.68 -5.86 -12.90
N HIS A 35 -4.55 -5.72 -11.58
CA HIS A 35 -4.91 -4.53 -10.81
C HIS A 35 -3.68 -3.70 -10.39
N GLN A 36 -2.48 -4.10 -10.80
CA GLN A 36 -1.22 -3.47 -10.41
C GLN A 36 -0.59 -2.62 -11.52
N ASP A 37 -1.31 -2.34 -12.62
CA ASP A 37 -0.84 -1.44 -13.67
C ASP A 37 -0.86 0.02 -13.17
N ILE A 38 0.31 0.49 -12.72
CA ILE A 38 0.47 1.84 -12.19
C ILE A 38 0.31 2.89 -13.29
N ASN A 39 0.79 2.63 -14.51
CA ASN A 39 0.66 3.61 -15.60
C ASN A 39 -0.79 3.89 -15.94
N LYS A 40 -1.64 2.85 -15.92
CA LYS A 40 -3.08 3.00 -16.08
C LYS A 40 -3.69 3.77 -14.91
N ALA A 41 -3.30 3.45 -13.68
CA ALA A 41 -3.82 4.13 -12.49
C ALA A 41 -3.46 5.63 -12.44
N LEU A 42 -2.30 6.04 -12.97
CA LEU A 42 -1.85 7.43 -12.97
C LEU A 42 -2.40 8.28 -14.14
N GLN A 43 -3.04 7.66 -15.12
CA GLN A 43 -3.61 8.33 -16.30
C GLN A 43 -5.14 8.49 -16.21
N ASN A 44 -5.63 8.81 -15.02
CA ASN A 44 -7.05 9.14 -14.80
C ASN A 44 -7.43 10.50 -15.41
N VAL A 45 -8.73 10.67 -15.70
CA VAL A 45 -9.28 11.95 -16.20
C VAL A 45 -9.09 13.07 -15.17
N ASP A 46 -9.26 12.75 -13.90
CA ASP A 46 -8.93 13.63 -12.79
C ASP A 46 -7.52 13.29 -12.26
N PRO A 47 -6.53 14.18 -12.45
CA PRO A 47 -5.17 13.96 -11.96
C PRO A 47 -5.02 14.24 -10.45
N PHE A 48 -6.07 14.75 -9.80
CA PHE A 48 -6.06 15.09 -8.39
C PHE A 48 -6.62 13.92 -7.56
N SER A 49 -5.95 13.57 -6.47
CA SER A 49 -6.41 12.50 -5.58
C SER A 49 -6.14 12.83 -4.13
N TRP A 50 -7.15 12.62 -3.28
CA TRP A 50 -7.06 12.74 -1.83
C TRP A 50 -6.79 11.39 -1.18
N MET A 51 -5.97 11.37 -0.13
CA MET A 51 -5.83 10.21 0.74
C MET A 51 -7.01 10.15 1.71
N TYR A 52 -7.99 9.30 1.42
CA TYR A 52 -9.16 9.14 2.27
C TYR A 52 -8.89 8.29 3.52
N HIS A 53 -8.07 7.25 3.39
CA HIS A 53 -7.78 6.31 4.47
C HIS A 53 -6.32 5.86 4.45
N ARG A 54 -5.75 5.72 5.64
CA ARG A 54 -4.47 5.02 5.89
C ARG A 54 -4.53 4.32 7.24
N THR A 55 -3.84 3.20 7.35
CA THR A 55 -3.69 2.45 8.61
C THR A 55 -2.48 2.90 9.42
N TYR A 56 -1.55 3.62 8.79
CA TYR A 56 -0.39 4.19 9.45
C TYR A 56 -0.79 5.28 10.44
N GLN A 57 -0.41 5.09 11.71
CA GLN A 57 -0.49 6.11 12.75
C GLN A 57 0.91 6.68 13.00
N PRO A 58 1.11 8.00 12.87
CA PRO A 58 2.39 8.62 13.19
C PRO A 58 2.79 8.33 14.64
N LYS A 59 4.08 8.13 14.88
CA LYS A 59 4.62 8.10 16.26
C LYS A 59 4.52 9.50 16.89
N PRO A 60 4.56 9.64 18.23
CA PRO A 60 4.47 10.94 18.89
C PRO A 60 5.51 11.99 18.42
N GLU A 61 6.67 11.53 17.94
CA GLU A 61 7.75 12.38 17.44
C GLU A 61 7.61 12.73 15.95
N GLU A 62 6.68 12.09 15.25
CA GLU A 62 6.45 12.31 13.83
C GLU A 62 5.33 13.33 13.62
N PRO A 63 5.46 14.19 12.60
CA PRO A 63 4.43 15.17 12.30
C PRO A 63 3.14 14.49 11.88
N GLU A 64 2.03 15.04 12.35
CA GLU A 64 0.71 14.66 11.84
C GLU A 64 0.51 15.26 10.45
N TYR A 65 0.17 14.41 9.49
CA TYR A 65 -0.16 14.81 8.13
C TYR A 65 -1.68 14.73 7.93
N ALA A 66 -2.35 15.87 7.85
CA ALA A 66 -3.78 15.95 7.54
C ALA A 66 -4.00 16.35 6.08
N CYS A 67 -5.19 16.08 5.53
CA CYS A 67 -5.61 16.54 4.20
C CYS A 67 -4.56 16.24 3.11
N VAL A 68 -4.03 15.01 3.10
CA VAL A 68 -2.98 14.62 2.16
C VAL A 68 -3.59 14.43 0.76
N TYR A 69 -2.94 15.00 -0.25
CA TYR A 69 -3.34 14.85 -1.65
C TYR A 69 -2.12 14.77 -2.58
N ALA A 70 -2.38 14.35 -3.82
CA ALA A 70 -1.44 14.45 -4.92
C ALA A 70 -2.14 14.98 -6.17
N ASN A 71 -1.47 15.86 -6.91
CA ASN A 71 -1.84 16.25 -8.27
C ASN A 71 -0.77 15.73 -9.24
N VAL A 72 -1.16 14.85 -10.15
CA VAL A 72 -0.27 14.09 -11.02
C VAL A 72 -0.10 14.78 -12.37
N THR A 73 1.14 15.01 -12.77
CA THR A 73 1.48 15.50 -14.11
C THR A 73 2.33 14.46 -14.84
N LYS A 74 1.89 14.04 -16.03
CA LYS A 74 2.70 13.20 -16.92
C LYS A 74 3.85 14.01 -17.50
N LEU A 75 5.06 13.47 -17.45
CA LEU A 75 6.26 14.07 -18.02
C LEU A 75 6.60 13.39 -19.36
N ASN A 76 7.63 13.91 -20.03
CA ASN A 76 8.13 13.31 -21.26
C ASN A 76 8.72 11.92 -20.99
N GLY A 77 8.40 10.97 -21.87
CA GLY A 77 8.81 9.57 -21.77
C GLY A 77 7.78 8.69 -21.06
N THR A 78 7.84 7.39 -21.34
CA THR A 78 6.95 6.40 -20.73
C THR A 78 7.29 6.22 -19.25
N GLY A 79 6.28 6.21 -18.39
CA GLY A 79 6.44 5.95 -16.96
C GLY A 79 6.96 7.11 -16.13
N ASN A 80 7.16 8.30 -16.72
CA ASN A 80 7.69 9.47 -16.01
C ASN A 80 6.56 10.41 -15.58
N TYR A 81 6.51 10.74 -14.29
CA TYR A 81 5.49 11.62 -13.71
C TYR A 81 6.11 12.59 -12.69
N MET A 82 5.39 13.67 -12.41
CA MET A 82 5.63 14.54 -11.26
C MET A 82 4.36 14.60 -10.42
N PHE A 83 4.46 14.30 -9.14
CA PHE A 83 3.37 14.48 -8.19
C PHE A 83 3.62 15.78 -7.43
N ARG A 84 2.69 16.72 -7.48
CA ARG A 84 2.61 17.77 -6.47
C ARG A 84 1.89 17.18 -5.27
N GLN A 85 2.65 16.72 -4.28
CA GLN A 85 2.10 16.16 -3.06
C GLN A 85 1.93 17.27 -2.04
N GLY A 86 0.75 17.35 -1.43
CA GLY A 86 0.46 18.33 -0.40
C GLY A 86 -0.18 17.72 0.84
N TRP A 87 0.00 18.40 1.97
CA TRP A 87 -0.64 18.08 3.24
C TRP A 87 -0.75 19.32 4.12
N THR A 88 -1.62 19.25 5.12
CA THR A 88 -1.80 20.29 6.13
C THR A 88 -1.12 19.86 7.43
N THR A 89 -0.34 20.77 8.02
CA THR A 89 0.33 20.58 9.31
C THR A 89 -0.59 20.91 10.48
N VAL A 90 -0.15 20.59 11.70
CA VAL A 90 -0.85 20.93 12.95
C VAL A 90 -1.09 22.44 13.13
N ASP A 91 -0.27 23.29 12.50
CA ASP A 91 -0.42 24.75 12.52
C ASP A 91 -1.37 25.27 11.42
N ASN A 92 -2.14 24.38 10.79
CA ASN A 92 -3.04 24.67 9.68
C ASN A 92 -2.33 25.31 8.46
N LYS A 93 -1.07 24.95 8.23
CA LYS A 93 -0.29 25.37 7.07
C LYS A 93 -0.26 24.25 6.03
N THR A 94 -0.52 24.58 4.78
CA THR A 94 -0.34 23.64 3.67
C THR A 94 1.11 23.64 3.23
N VAL A 95 1.71 22.45 3.21
CA VAL A 95 3.02 22.19 2.61
C VAL A 95 2.78 21.46 1.30
N GLU A 96 3.48 21.88 0.24
CA GLU A 96 3.51 21.19 -1.05
C GLU A 96 4.95 20.89 -1.43
N VAL A 97 5.19 19.68 -1.95
CA VAL A 97 6.48 19.24 -2.45
C VAL A 97 6.33 18.57 -3.82
N PRO A 98 7.24 18.85 -4.78
CA PRO A 98 7.31 18.10 -6.02
C PRO A 98 8.04 16.77 -5.79
N LEU A 99 7.41 15.67 -6.21
CA LEU A 99 8.01 14.34 -6.25
C LEU A 99 8.10 13.87 -7.70
N PHE A 100 9.30 13.50 -8.16
CA PHE A 100 9.49 12.93 -9.49
C PHE A 100 9.42 11.42 -9.40
N VAL A 101 8.60 10.82 -10.26
CA VAL A 101 8.24 9.41 -10.23
C VAL A 101 8.62 8.76 -11.54
N LYS A 102 9.26 7.60 -11.44
CA LYS A 102 9.46 6.69 -12.56
C LYS A 102 8.80 5.36 -12.22
N THR A 103 7.88 4.90 -13.06
CA THR A 103 7.28 3.57 -12.92
C THR A 103 8.25 2.51 -13.44
N GLU A 104 8.26 1.35 -12.81
CA GLU A 104 9.11 0.23 -13.19
C GLU A 104 8.47 -1.11 -12.84
N ARG A 105 9.01 -2.18 -13.45
CA ARG A 105 8.65 -3.57 -13.13
C ARG A 105 9.58 -4.08 -12.05
N THR A 106 9.05 -4.79 -11.06
CA THR A 106 9.90 -5.53 -10.12
C THR A 106 10.65 -6.65 -10.87
N PRO A 107 11.98 -6.78 -10.68
CA PRO A 107 12.83 -7.66 -11.51
C PRO A 107 12.64 -9.15 -11.25
N GLU A 108 12.05 -9.51 -10.11
CA GLU A 108 11.97 -10.91 -9.64
C GLU A 108 10.97 -11.76 -10.44
N TYR A 109 10.12 -11.15 -11.28
CA TYR A 109 9.09 -11.85 -12.05
C TYR A 109 8.92 -11.31 -13.48
N LYS A 110 8.41 -12.15 -14.39
CA LYS A 110 8.06 -11.75 -15.77
C LYS A 110 6.74 -10.96 -15.77
N ARG A 111 6.75 -9.75 -15.21
CA ARG A 111 5.60 -8.85 -15.18
C ARG A 111 5.33 -8.26 -16.56
N GLN A 112 4.05 -8.13 -16.91
CA GLN A 112 3.66 -7.43 -18.14
C GLN A 112 3.64 -5.92 -17.94
N GLU A 113 3.18 -5.46 -16.77
CA GLU A 113 2.98 -4.04 -16.45
C GLU A 113 3.89 -3.54 -15.32
N ASP A 114 4.07 -2.22 -15.25
CA ASP A 114 4.82 -1.57 -14.18
C ASP A 114 4.02 -1.59 -12.88
N ASN A 115 4.58 -2.23 -11.84
CA ASN A 115 3.96 -2.44 -10.52
C ASN A 115 4.72 -1.73 -9.38
N ALA A 116 5.79 -1.01 -9.68
CA ALA A 116 6.58 -0.25 -8.72
C ALA A 116 6.78 1.20 -9.16
N MET A 117 7.09 2.06 -8.19
CA MET A 117 7.43 3.46 -8.41
C MET A 117 8.73 3.81 -7.68
N ARG A 118 9.69 4.30 -8.45
CA ARG A 118 10.86 5.00 -7.94
C ARG A 118 10.51 6.48 -7.78
N VAL A 119 10.48 6.97 -6.54
CA VAL A 119 10.08 8.35 -6.20
C VAL A 119 11.29 9.15 -5.75
N THR A 120 11.44 10.40 -6.18
CA THR A 120 12.61 11.22 -5.87
C THR A 120 12.21 12.66 -5.52
N LEU A 121 12.86 13.26 -4.51
CA LEU A 121 12.63 14.67 -4.11
C LEU A 121 13.32 15.67 -5.06
N ARG A 122 14.39 15.22 -5.72
CA ARG A 122 15.15 15.94 -6.75
C ARG A 122 15.44 14.94 -7.86
N ASN A 123 15.58 15.39 -9.10
CA ASN A 123 16.14 14.56 -10.18
C ASN A 123 17.52 14.00 -9.73
N GLY A 124 17.56 12.81 -9.10
CA GLY A 124 18.79 12.17 -8.63
C GLY A 124 18.83 11.59 -7.21
N GLN A 125 17.83 11.78 -6.32
CA GLN A 125 17.81 11.13 -4.99
C GLN A 125 16.49 10.38 -4.77
N ALA A 126 16.56 9.04 -4.79
CA ALA A 126 15.39 8.17 -4.76
C ALA A 126 15.05 7.68 -3.35
N CYS A 127 13.77 7.79 -3.00
CA CYS A 127 13.10 6.99 -1.99
C CYS A 127 12.18 6.01 -2.74
N GLU A 128 12.28 4.71 -2.46
CA GLU A 128 11.33 3.74 -2.99
C GLU A 128 10.03 3.84 -2.20
N LEU A 129 8.89 4.04 -2.88
CA LEU A 129 7.57 4.04 -2.25
C LEU A 129 6.85 2.77 -2.68
N TYR A 130 6.85 1.75 -1.81
CA TYR A 130 6.03 0.56 -1.97
C TYR A 130 4.63 0.86 -1.44
N VAL A 131 3.63 0.94 -2.33
CA VAL A 131 2.23 1.06 -1.91
C VAL A 131 1.73 -0.34 -1.54
N HIS A 132 1.80 -0.65 -0.25
CA HIS A 132 1.27 -1.89 0.30
C HIS A 132 -0.20 -1.70 0.71
N SER A 133 -1.14 -2.24 -0.06
CA SER A 133 -2.52 -2.36 0.40
C SER A 133 -2.68 -3.68 1.16
N LYS A 134 -2.58 -3.65 2.49
CA LYS A 134 -3.20 -4.72 3.30
C LYS A 134 -4.69 -4.41 3.38
N ILE A 135 -5.50 -5.14 2.63
CA ILE A 135 -6.92 -5.28 2.92
C ILE A 135 -7.03 -6.50 3.84
N SER A 136 -7.37 -6.27 5.11
CA SER A 136 -7.86 -7.30 6.02
C SER A 136 -9.37 -7.11 6.16
N GLU A 137 -10.12 -8.15 5.80
CA GLU A 137 -11.57 -8.28 6.03
C GLU A 137 -11.95 -8.25 7.51
#